data_AF-A0AAV9SLT6-F1
#
_entry.id   AF-A0AAV9SLT6-F1
#
_cell.length_a   1.000
_cell.length_b   1.000
_cell.length_c   1.000
_cell.angle_alpha   90.00
_cell.angle_beta   90.00
_cell.angle_gamma   90.00
#
_symmetry.space_group_name_H-M   'P 1'
#
loop_
_entity.id
_entity.type
_entity.pdbx_description
1 polymer ?
#
loop_
_entity_poly.entity_id
_entity_poly.type
_entity_poly.pdbx_seq_one_letter_code
_entity_poly.pdbx_strand_id
1 'polypeptide(L)'
;MFVFFLVDVKEELSHVVSIIPRGKGLGYAQYLPREQYLYTKEQLFDRMCMMLGGRVAEQVFFSRITTGAQDDLKKVTQSAYAQVVQFGMSDRVGQVSFDLPRQGEMVLEKPYSEATAELIDEEVRRLVDRAYERTLELITDKKDQVEKVGKHLLEKEVLDKSDMVELLGPRPFQEKSTYEEFVEGTGSFEEDTSLPEGLRDWNQERGGEAEETGPTQDRQQAM
;
A
#
# COMPACT_ATOMS: atom_id res chain seq x y z
N MET A 1 4.26 2.05 12.67
CA MET A 1 5.24 1.12 12.05
C MET A 1 5.11 -0.32 12.56
N PHE A 2 5.20 -0.57 13.88
CA PHE A 2 5.11 -1.93 14.48
C PHE A 2 3.69 -2.55 14.56
N VAL A 3 2.66 -1.72 14.61
CA VAL A 3 1.25 -2.14 14.79
C VAL A 3 0.78 -3.16 13.75
N PHE A 4 1.42 -3.20 12.58
CA PHE A 4 1.18 -4.19 11.54
C PHE A 4 1.22 -5.64 12.06
N PHE A 5 2.16 -5.98 12.96
CA PHE A 5 2.32 -7.36 13.44
C PHE A 5 1.20 -7.79 14.42
N LEU A 6 0.50 -6.80 14.98
CA LEU A 6 -0.51 -6.98 16.02
C LEU A 6 -1.95 -6.86 15.50
N VAL A 7 -2.13 -6.32 14.30
CA VAL A 7 -3.42 -6.20 13.61
C VAL A 7 -3.46 -7.20 12.45
N ASP A 8 -4.64 -7.69 12.11
CA ASP A 8 -4.87 -8.50 10.90
C ASP A 8 -4.83 -7.63 9.62
N VAL A 9 -3.75 -6.88 9.44
CA VAL A 9 -3.51 -6.17 8.19
C VAL A 9 -3.04 -7.20 7.17
N LYS A 10 -3.92 -7.53 6.22
CA LYS A 10 -3.65 -8.45 5.09
C LYS A 10 -2.67 -7.87 4.04
N GLU A 11 -1.75 -6.98 4.40
CA GLU A 11 -0.63 -6.61 3.52
C GLU A 11 0.51 -7.64 3.67
N GLU A 12 1.38 -7.72 2.66
CA GLU A 12 2.35 -8.81 2.52
C GLU A 12 3.74 -8.43 3.05
N LEU A 13 4.53 -9.45 3.36
CA LEU A 13 5.83 -9.36 3.99
C LEU A 13 6.96 -9.01 3.02
N SER A 14 7.33 -7.75 3.04
CA SER A 14 8.74 -7.34 2.93
C SER A 14 9.08 -6.36 4.05
N HIS A 15 8.83 -6.74 5.31
CA HIS A 15 8.98 -5.81 6.43
C HIS A 15 10.44 -5.64 6.81
N VAL A 16 11.07 -4.66 6.15
CA VAL A 16 12.26 -4.01 6.67
C VAL A 16 11.80 -2.81 7.48
N VAL A 17 12.11 -2.83 8.76
CA VAL A 17 11.82 -1.77 9.71
C VAL A 17 13.15 -1.11 10.06
N SER A 18 13.33 0.16 9.72
CA SER A 18 14.58 0.86 9.98
C SER A 18 14.37 2.22 10.66
N ILE A 19 15.30 2.55 11.55
CA ILE A 19 15.42 3.87 12.18
C ILE A 19 16.45 4.77 11.49
N ILE A 20 17.01 4.32 10.35
CA ILE A 20 17.95 5.11 9.55
C ILE A 20 17.15 6.19 8.81
N PRO A 21 17.55 7.49 8.89
CA PRO A 21 16.88 8.56 8.18
C PRO A 21 16.87 8.32 6.67
N ARG A 22 15.70 8.40 6.05
CA ARG A 22 15.53 8.31 4.59
C ARG A 22 14.58 9.40 4.09
N GLY A 23 15.08 10.26 3.21
CA GLY A 23 14.29 11.35 2.62
C GLY A 23 13.76 12.33 3.68
N LYS A 24 12.44 12.52 3.73
CA LYS A 24 11.76 13.42 4.68
C LYS A 24 11.38 12.77 6.02
N GLY A 25 11.72 11.49 6.23
CA GLY A 25 11.39 10.73 7.43
C GLY A 25 12.63 10.37 8.26
N LEU A 26 12.47 10.31 9.58
CA LEU A 26 13.51 9.90 10.53
C LEU A 26 13.61 8.37 10.70
N GLY A 27 12.64 7.62 10.16
CA GLY A 27 12.64 6.17 10.07
C GLY A 27 11.79 5.73 8.88
N TYR A 28 11.91 4.46 8.49
CA TYR A 28 11.25 3.92 7.30
C TYR A 28 10.79 2.49 7.53
N ALA A 29 9.54 2.21 7.14
CA ALA A 29 9.05 0.85 6.94
C ALA A 29 8.77 0.60 5.48
N GLN A 30 9.20 -0.57 5.02
CA GLN A 30 8.77 -1.12 3.76
C GLN A 30 7.61 -2.09 3.98
N TYR A 31 6.55 -1.88 3.21
CA TYR A 31 5.40 -2.76 3.12
C TYR A 31 5.31 -3.24 1.67
N LEU A 32 5.00 -4.52 1.45
CA LEU A 32 4.67 -5.01 0.12
C LEU A 32 3.16 -4.83 -0.07
N PRO A 33 2.72 -3.93 -0.96
CA PRO A 33 1.31 -3.78 -1.26
C PRO A 33 0.80 -5.09 -1.86
N ARG A 34 -0.35 -5.58 -1.38
CA ARG A 34 -1.02 -6.71 -2.02
C ARG A 34 -1.61 -6.26 -3.35
N GLU A 35 -1.49 -7.09 -4.38
CA GLU A 35 -2.24 -6.91 -5.63
C GLU A 35 -3.73 -7.25 -5.43
N GLN A 36 -4.43 -6.40 -4.67
CA GLN A 36 -5.84 -6.52 -4.36
C GLN A 36 -6.59 -5.27 -4.85
N TYR A 37 -7.58 -5.49 -5.71
CA TYR A 37 -8.38 -4.41 -6.31
C TYR A 37 -9.60 -4.02 -5.47
N LEU A 38 -10.09 -4.92 -4.61
CA LEU A 38 -11.29 -4.74 -3.81
C LEU A 38 -10.94 -4.70 -2.33
N TYR A 39 -11.19 -3.59 -1.65
CA TYR A 39 -10.94 -3.47 -0.20
C TYR A 39 -12.25 -3.52 0.58
N THR A 40 -12.28 -4.29 1.67
CA THR A 40 -13.39 -4.25 2.63
C THR A 40 -13.24 -3.09 3.61
N LYS A 41 -14.33 -2.75 4.31
CA LYS A 41 -14.36 -1.71 5.34
C LYS A 41 -13.38 -2.01 6.48
N GLU A 42 -13.30 -3.28 6.88
CA GLU A 42 -12.42 -3.77 7.94
C GLU A 42 -10.95 -3.62 7.52
N GLN A 43 -10.61 -4.00 6.28
CA GLN A 43 -9.23 -3.87 5.78
C GLN A 43 -8.77 -2.41 5.74
N LEU A 44 -9.63 -1.48 5.33
CA LEU A 44 -9.31 -0.05 5.34
C LEU A 44 -9.18 0.48 6.77
N PHE A 45 -10.04 0.03 7.68
CA PHE A 45 -9.98 0.40 9.10
C PHE A 45 -8.69 -0.09 9.77
N ASP A 46 -8.28 -1.33 9.52
CA ASP A 46 -7.04 -1.90 10.04
C ASP A 46 -5.80 -1.18 9.49
N ARG A 47 -5.86 -0.76 8.22
CA ARG A 47 -4.82 0.08 7.59
C ARG A 47 -4.72 1.45 8.29
N MET A 48 -5.85 2.07 8.63
CA MET A 48 -5.85 3.33 9.41
C MET A 48 -5.22 3.12 10.79
N CYS A 49 -5.55 2.02 11.48
CA CYS A 49 -4.96 1.69 12.78
C CYS A 49 -3.43 1.52 12.69
N MET A 50 -2.95 0.85 11.64
CA MET A 50 -1.52 0.67 11.40
C MET A 50 -0.77 1.99 11.22
N MET A 51 -1.34 2.94 10.47
CA MET A 51 -0.77 4.29 10.28
C MET A 51 -0.77 5.11 11.57
N LEU A 52 -1.85 5.06 12.36
CA LEU A 52 -1.94 5.77 13.65
C LEU A 52 -1.00 5.19 14.72
N GLY A 53 -0.50 3.98 14.52
CA GLY A 53 0.35 3.28 15.48
C GLY A 53 1.61 4.04 15.91
N GLY A 54 2.24 4.80 15.01
CA GLY A 54 3.41 5.61 15.36
C GLY A 54 3.07 6.70 16.39
N ARG A 55 2.02 7.47 16.09
CA ARG A 55 1.51 8.54 16.97
C ARG A 55 1.07 8.01 18.34
N VAL A 56 0.36 6.90 18.35
CA VAL A 56 -0.13 6.28 19.59
C VAL A 56 1.03 5.74 20.43
N ALA A 57 2.02 5.09 19.80
CA ALA A 57 3.21 4.62 20.51
C ALA A 57 3.95 5.79 21.19
N GLU A 58 4.14 6.92 20.50
CA GLU A 58 4.76 8.10 21.11
C GLU A 58 4.01 8.56 22.37
N GLN A 59 2.68 8.59 22.30
CA GLN A 59 1.86 9.00 23.44
C GLN A 59 1.95 8.01 24.61
N VAL A 60 1.90 6.70 24.35
CA VAL A 60 1.93 5.67 25.39
C VAL A 60 3.28 5.61 26.10
N PHE A 61 4.39 5.74 25.37
CA PHE A 61 5.74 5.60 25.94
C PHE A 61 6.36 6.91 26.41
N PHE A 62 6.15 8.00 25.68
CA PHE A 62 6.79 9.29 25.98
C PHE A 62 5.84 10.32 26.58
N SER A 63 4.53 10.05 26.62
CA SER A 63 3.50 10.99 27.08
C SER A 63 3.60 12.37 26.39
N ARG A 64 4.14 12.37 25.17
CA ARG A 64 4.39 13.54 24.34
C ARG A 64 4.09 13.18 22.91
N ILE A 65 3.76 14.20 22.13
CA ILE A 65 3.40 14.08 20.74
C ILE A 65 4.40 14.87 19.89
N THR A 66 4.87 14.28 18.80
CA THR A 66 5.79 14.95 17.87
C THR A 66 5.11 15.32 16.55
N THR A 67 5.85 16.02 15.68
CA THR A 67 5.44 16.29 14.29
C THR A 67 5.74 15.13 13.34
N GLY A 68 6.39 14.05 13.81
CA GLY A 68 6.83 12.93 12.98
C GLY A 68 5.68 12.16 12.31
N ALA A 69 4.48 12.16 12.92
CA ALA A 69 3.30 11.49 12.41
C ALA A 69 2.47 12.32 11.39
N GLN A 70 2.99 13.44 10.89
CA GLN A 70 2.24 14.34 9.99
C GLN A 70 1.77 13.64 8.71
N ASP A 71 2.64 12.86 8.07
CA ASP A 71 2.31 12.15 6.82
C ASP A 71 1.30 11.03 7.05
N ASP A 72 1.42 10.31 8.17
CA ASP A 72 0.47 9.27 8.56
C ASP A 72 -0.93 9.86 8.80
N LEU A 73 -1.03 11.00 9.52
CA LEU A 73 -2.30 11.69 9.74
C LEU A 73 -2.93 12.18 8.44
N LYS A 74 -2.13 12.66 7.49
CA LYS A 74 -2.61 13.05 6.16
C LYS A 74 -3.22 11.85 5.43
N LYS A 75 -2.53 10.70 5.40
CA LYS A 75 -3.00 9.47 4.75
C LYS A 75 -4.25 8.90 5.41
N VAL A 76 -4.30 8.88 6.74
CA VAL A 76 -5.47 8.47 7.53
C VAL A 76 -6.68 9.34 7.19
N THR A 77 -6.49 10.65 7.15
CA THR A 77 -7.56 11.60 6.81
C THR A 77 -8.08 11.36 5.39
N GLN A 78 -7.17 11.23 4.41
CA GLN A 78 -7.55 10.94 3.02
C GLN A 78 -8.30 9.61 2.89
N SER A 79 -7.87 8.57 3.59
CA SER A 79 -8.56 7.27 3.62
C SER A 79 -9.95 7.38 4.23
N ALA A 80 -10.11 8.14 5.32
CA ALA A 80 -11.41 8.35 5.96
C ALA A 80 -12.38 9.09 5.04
N TYR A 81 -11.94 10.16 4.38
CA TYR A 81 -12.77 10.86 3.39
C TYR A 81 -13.14 9.96 2.22
N ALA A 82 -12.22 9.16 1.67
CA ALA A 82 -12.54 8.23 0.60
C ALA A 82 -13.60 7.21 1.01
N GLN A 83 -13.50 6.65 2.22
CA GLN A 83 -14.48 5.71 2.76
C GLN A 83 -15.88 6.33 2.90
N VAL A 84 -15.96 7.55 3.43
CA VAL A 84 -17.24 8.22 3.69
C VAL A 84 -17.86 8.81 2.42
N VAL A 85 -17.05 9.44 1.57
CA VAL A 85 -17.50 10.30 0.46
C VAL A 85 -17.52 9.55 -0.88
N GLN A 86 -16.54 8.69 -1.15
CA GLN A 86 -16.42 8.01 -2.45
C GLN A 86 -16.97 6.59 -2.43
N PHE A 87 -16.74 5.86 -1.35
CA PHE A 87 -17.09 4.43 -1.25
C PHE A 87 -18.44 4.16 -0.59
N GLY A 88 -19.08 5.18 -0.01
CA GLY A 88 -20.38 5.03 0.66
C GLY A 88 -20.34 4.11 1.89
N MET A 89 -19.21 4.05 2.61
CA MET A 89 -19.01 3.17 3.78
C MET A 89 -19.53 3.76 5.11
N SER A 90 -20.21 4.90 5.08
CA SER A 90 -20.90 5.49 6.23
C SER A 90 -22.41 5.25 6.17
N ASP A 91 -22.96 4.68 7.23
CA ASP A 91 -24.40 4.41 7.34
C ASP A 91 -25.23 5.70 7.45
N ARG A 92 -24.63 6.80 7.93
CA ARG A 92 -25.31 8.10 8.09
C ARG A 92 -25.34 8.90 6.80
N VAL A 93 -24.25 8.88 6.02
CA VAL A 93 -24.20 9.54 4.69
C VAL A 93 -24.94 8.69 3.65
N GLY A 94 -24.86 7.36 3.77
CA GLY A 94 -25.51 6.41 2.88
C GLY A 94 -24.60 5.92 1.74
N GLN A 95 -25.18 5.12 0.85
CA GLN A 95 -24.49 4.49 -0.28
C GLN A 95 -24.41 5.42 -1.50
N VAL A 96 -23.87 6.62 -1.28
CA VAL A 96 -23.67 7.64 -2.32
C VAL A 96 -22.18 7.88 -2.54
N SER A 97 -21.84 8.30 -3.75
CA SER A 97 -20.47 8.60 -4.14
C SER A 97 -20.40 10.04 -4.65
N PHE A 98 -19.49 10.82 -4.09
CA PHE A 98 -19.15 12.16 -4.55
C PHE A 98 -17.68 12.21 -4.96
N ASP A 99 -17.38 12.95 -6.02
CA ASP A 99 -16.00 13.15 -6.45
C ASP A 99 -15.26 14.05 -5.47
N LEU A 100 -14.19 13.51 -4.88
CA LEU A 100 -13.23 14.29 -4.10
C LEU A 100 -12.24 14.96 -5.05
N PRO A 101 -11.99 16.27 -4.90
CA PRO A 101 -10.99 16.97 -5.69
C PRO A 101 -9.61 16.37 -5.46
N ARG A 102 -8.86 16.14 -6.54
CA ARG A 102 -7.49 15.63 -6.43
C ARG A 102 -6.54 16.73 -5.96
N GLN A 103 -5.41 16.31 -5.40
CA GLN A 103 -4.39 17.26 -4.94
C GLN A 103 -3.90 18.12 -6.11
N GLY A 104 -4.22 19.42 -6.08
CA GLY A 104 -3.88 20.38 -7.14
C GLY A 104 -5.05 20.81 -8.03
N GLU A 105 -6.22 20.20 -7.88
CA GLU A 105 -7.45 20.65 -8.56
C GLU A 105 -8.12 21.78 -7.77
N MET A 106 -8.56 22.83 -8.47
CA MET A 106 -9.36 23.89 -7.85
C MET A 106 -10.76 23.35 -7.53
N VAL A 107 -11.14 23.44 -6.25
CA VAL A 107 -12.50 23.14 -5.80
C VAL A 107 -13.37 24.34 -6.14
N LEU A 108 -14.16 24.24 -7.22
CA LEU A 108 -15.07 25.30 -7.65
C LEU A 108 -16.37 25.30 -6.83
N GLU A 109 -16.97 24.13 -6.62
CA GLU A 109 -18.19 23.97 -5.81
C GLU A 109 -18.29 22.52 -5.32
N LYS A 110 -18.76 22.31 -4.08
CA LYS A 110 -18.98 20.96 -3.52
C LYS A 110 -20.28 20.38 -4.10
N PRO A 111 -20.33 19.10 -4.49
CA PRO A 111 -21.53 18.49 -5.07
C PRO A 111 -22.62 18.13 -4.03
N TYR A 112 -22.57 18.71 -2.84
CA TYR A 112 -23.48 18.43 -1.72
C TYR A 112 -23.70 19.66 -0.85
N SER A 113 -24.79 19.66 -0.09
CA SER A 113 -25.16 20.77 0.79
C SER A 113 -24.18 20.95 1.96
N GLU A 114 -24.14 22.13 2.57
CA GLU A 114 -23.35 22.38 3.78
C GLU A 114 -23.75 21.46 4.95
N ALA A 115 -25.03 21.12 5.09
CA ALA A 115 -25.48 20.15 6.09
C ALA A 115 -24.88 18.74 5.85
N THR A 116 -24.73 18.34 4.58
CA THR A 116 -24.06 17.10 4.22
C THR A 116 -22.55 17.19 4.46
N ALA A 117 -21.94 18.35 4.20
CA ALA A 117 -20.53 18.59 4.47
C ALA A 117 -20.21 18.44 5.97
N GLU A 118 -21.03 19.05 6.84
CA GLU A 118 -20.91 18.92 8.29
C GLU A 118 -21.05 17.46 8.74
N LEU A 119 -22.03 16.74 8.19
CA LEU A 119 -22.24 15.31 8.46
C LEU A 119 -21.02 14.46 8.06
N ILE A 120 -20.42 14.73 6.90
CA ILE A 120 -19.21 14.05 6.43
C ILE A 120 -18.07 14.29 7.41
N ASP A 121 -17.83 15.54 7.83
CA ASP A 121 -16.75 15.89 8.74
C ASP A 121 -16.92 15.22 10.12
N GLU A 122 -18.14 15.13 10.63
CA GLU A 122 -18.45 14.36 11.84
C GLU A 122 -18.12 12.87 11.68
N GLU A 123 -18.53 12.26 10.58
CA GLU A 123 -18.30 10.83 10.32
C GLU A 123 -16.82 10.52 10.13
N VAL A 124 -16.07 11.40 9.47
CA VAL A 124 -14.63 11.29 9.32
C VAL A 124 -13.94 11.36 10.68
N ARG A 125 -14.28 12.35 11.53
CA ARG A 125 -13.73 12.43 12.89
C ARG A 125 -14.04 11.18 13.69
N ARG A 126 -15.31 10.74 13.69
CA ARG A 126 -15.74 9.51 14.37
C ARG A 126 -14.98 8.28 13.89
N LEU A 127 -14.71 8.16 12.60
CA LEU A 127 -13.95 7.03 12.05
C LEU A 127 -12.49 7.06 12.51
N VAL A 128 -11.84 8.23 12.46
CA VAL A 128 -10.45 8.41 12.89
C VAL A 128 -10.31 8.19 14.40
N ASP A 129 -11.23 8.72 15.21
CA ASP A 129 -11.23 8.57 16.67
C ASP A 129 -11.37 7.10 17.07
N ARG A 130 -12.29 6.35 16.43
CA ARG A 130 -12.40 4.91 16.66
C ARG A 130 -11.14 4.14 16.28
N ALA A 131 -10.51 4.49 15.16
CA ALA A 131 -9.25 3.87 14.74
C ALA A 131 -8.14 4.19 15.75
N TYR A 132 -8.11 5.42 16.27
CA TYR A 132 -7.16 5.85 17.28
C TYR A 132 -7.35 5.11 18.61
N GLU A 133 -8.59 5.04 19.13
CA GLU A 133 -8.94 4.31 20.36
C GLU A 133 -8.57 2.84 20.26
N ARG A 134 -8.96 2.18 19.16
CA ARG A 134 -8.60 0.79 18.88
C ARG A 134 -7.09 0.58 18.88
N THR A 135 -6.34 1.51 18.29
CA THR A 135 -4.88 1.44 18.24
C THR A 135 -4.26 1.66 19.62
N LEU A 136 -4.85 2.55 20.43
CA LEU A 136 -4.43 2.82 21.81
C LEU A 136 -4.60 1.59 22.70
N GLU A 137 -5.76 0.94 22.64
CA GLU A 137 -6.01 -0.33 23.33
C GLU A 137 -4.96 -1.37 22.93
N LEU A 138 -4.77 -1.56 21.63
CA LEU A 138 -3.84 -2.57 21.12
C LEU A 138 -2.39 -2.34 21.54
N ILE A 139 -1.89 -1.11 21.43
CA ILE A 139 -0.52 -0.77 21.84
C ILE A 139 -0.36 -0.90 23.34
N THR A 140 -1.39 -0.56 24.12
CA THR A 140 -1.36 -0.70 25.58
C THR A 140 -1.33 -2.17 25.99
N ASP A 141 -2.17 -3.01 25.39
CA ASP A 141 -2.21 -4.45 25.64
C ASP A 141 -0.91 -5.16 25.24
N LYS A 142 -0.24 -4.65 24.21
CA LYS A 142 1.01 -5.22 23.66
C LYS A 142 2.24 -4.40 24.00
N LYS A 143 2.17 -3.58 25.06
CA LYS A 143 3.20 -2.62 25.45
C LYS A 143 4.59 -3.27 25.56
N ASP A 144 4.68 -4.42 26.23
CA ASP A 144 5.95 -5.13 26.43
C ASP A 144 6.58 -5.58 25.10
N GLN A 145 5.76 -5.96 24.12
CA GLN A 145 6.23 -6.37 22.79
C GLN A 145 6.75 -5.18 22.00
N VAL A 146 6.05 -4.04 22.05
CA VAL A 146 6.47 -2.79 21.41
C VAL A 146 7.79 -2.32 22.01
N GLU A 147 7.94 -2.39 23.33
CA GLU A 147 9.18 -2.02 24.02
C GLU A 147 10.36 -2.91 23.61
N LYS A 148 10.15 -4.22 23.51
CA LYS A 148 11.18 -5.17 23.05
C LYS A 148 11.70 -4.81 21.66
N VAL A 149 10.81 -4.56 20.72
CA VAL A 149 11.20 -4.19 19.35
C VAL A 149 11.88 -2.82 19.31
N GLY A 150 11.39 -1.85 20.10
CA GLY A 150 12.03 -0.55 20.22
C GLY A 150 13.47 -0.64 20.74
N LYS A 151 13.72 -1.44 21.78
CA LYS A 151 15.07 -1.67 22.31
C LYS A 151 15.97 -2.34 21.28
N HIS A 152 15.46 -3.36 20.60
CA HIS A 152 16.24 -4.08 19.61
C HIS A 152 16.57 -3.20 18.39
N LEU A 153 15.69 -2.28 17.98
CA LEU A 153 15.98 -1.29 16.93
C LEU A 153 17.12 -0.33 17.30
N LEU A 154 17.34 -0.08 18.60
CA LEU A 154 18.47 0.73 19.07
C LEU A 154 19.79 -0.04 19.01
N GLU A 155 19.75 -1.37 19.07
CA GLU A 155 20.92 -2.25 18.93
C GLU A 155 21.23 -2.55 17.45
N LYS A 156 20.18 -2.81 16.66
CA LYS A 156 20.22 -3.10 15.22
C LYS A 156 19.29 -2.13 14.50
N GLU A 157 19.88 -1.17 13.78
CA GLU A 157 19.16 -0.07 13.12
C GLU A 157 18.16 -0.50 12.02
N VAL A 158 18.20 -1.79 11.65
CA VAL A 158 17.37 -2.42 10.62
C VAL A 158 16.90 -3.78 11.13
N LEU A 159 15.60 -4.00 11.19
CA LEU A 159 14.98 -5.29 11.48
C LEU A 159 14.30 -5.86 10.24
N ASP A 160 14.61 -7.13 9.98
CA ASP A 160 13.98 -7.92 8.94
C ASP A 160 12.84 -8.78 9.52
N LYS A 161 12.07 -9.42 8.63
CA LYS A 161 11.00 -10.36 9.00
C LYS A 161 11.47 -11.43 9.99
N SER A 162 12.65 -12.01 9.78
CA SER A 162 13.18 -13.08 10.64
C SER A 162 13.41 -12.61 12.07
N ASP A 163 13.96 -11.40 12.24
CA ASP A 163 14.21 -10.82 13.56
C ASP A 163 12.88 -10.54 14.29
N MET A 164 11.88 -10.07 13.54
CA MET A 164 10.54 -9.82 14.08
C MET A 164 9.87 -11.12 14.57
N VAL A 165 10.01 -12.21 13.82
CA VAL A 165 9.49 -13.53 14.22
C VAL A 165 10.25 -14.09 15.43
N GLU A 166 11.57 -13.86 15.50
CA GLU A 166 12.36 -14.26 16.67
C GLU A 166 11.95 -13.49 17.94
N LEU A 167 11.69 -12.18 17.81
CA LEU A 167 11.33 -11.31 18.94
C LEU A 167 9.89 -11.52 19.45
N LEU A 168 8.95 -11.80 18.55
CA LEU A 168 7.51 -11.79 18.85
C LEU A 168 6.84 -13.16 18.73
N GLY A 169 7.55 -14.13 18.15
CA GLY A 169 6.97 -15.39 17.71
C GLY A 169 6.30 -15.30 16.34
N PRO A 170 5.76 -16.43 15.84
CA PRO A 170 5.04 -16.47 14.58
C PRO A 170 3.79 -15.61 14.62
N ARG A 171 3.47 -14.95 13.50
CA ARG A 171 2.25 -14.14 13.38
C ARG A 171 1.01 -15.04 13.53
N PRO A 172 -0.01 -14.63 14.30
CA PRO A 172 -1.22 -15.44 14.52
C PRO A 172 -2.21 -15.42 13.35
N PHE A 173 -1.83 -14.90 12.18
CA PHE A 173 -2.68 -14.75 11.00
C PHE A 173 -2.08 -15.50 9.81
N GLN A 174 -2.94 -16.06 8.95
CA GLN A 174 -2.49 -16.76 7.74
C GLN A 174 -2.00 -15.76 6.70
N GLU A 175 -0.77 -15.96 6.23
CA GLU A 175 -0.14 -15.14 5.21
C GLU A 175 0.10 -16.00 3.97
N LYS A 176 -0.24 -15.44 2.81
CA LYS A 176 0.25 -15.95 1.52
C LYS A 176 1.53 -15.21 1.22
N SER A 177 2.60 -15.91 0.89
CA SER A 177 3.93 -15.31 0.71
C SER A 177 4.69 -15.80 -0.51
N THR A 178 4.25 -16.89 -1.13
CA THR A 178 4.89 -17.45 -2.31
C THR A 178 4.06 -17.14 -3.54
N TYR A 179 4.71 -16.77 -4.65
CA TYR A 179 4.07 -16.55 -5.96
C TYR A 179 3.07 -17.68 -6.31
N GLU A 180 3.46 -18.93 -6.08
CA GLU A 180 2.64 -20.12 -6.26
C GLU A 180 1.30 -20.05 -5.49
N GLU A 181 1.29 -19.58 -4.24
CA GLU A 181 0.08 -19.42 -3.41
C GLU A 181 -0.83 -18.27 -3.89
N PHE A 182 -0.26 -17.31 -4.64
CA PHE A 182 -1.01 -16.21 -5.26
C PHE A 182 -1.69 -16.65 -6.56
N VAL A 183 -1.01 -17.46 -7.38
CA VAL A 183 -1.50 -17.88 -8.71
C VAL A 183 -2.21 -19.24 -8.70
N GLU A 184 -2.17 -19.99 -7.60
CA GLU A 184 -2.89 -21.27 -7.47
C GLU A 184 -4.39 -21.13 -7.79
N GLY A 185 -4.98 -19.97 -7.53
CA GLY A 185 -6.39 -19.67 -7.81
C GLY A 185 -6.69 -19.19 -9.24
N THR A 186 -5.69 -18.83 -10.04
CA THR A 186 -5.89 -18.26 -11.40
C THR A 186 -5.86 -19.30 -12.51
N GLY A 187 -5.47 -20.55 -12.22
CA GLY A 187 -5.51 -21.67 -13.17
C GLY A 187 -4.33 -21.74 -14.15
N SER A 188 -3.43 -20.77 -14.13
CA SER A 188 -2.14 -20.80 -14.82
C SER A 188 -1.05 -20.21 -13.91
N PHE A 189 0.12 -20.85 -13.90
CA PHE A 189 1.30 -20.39 -13.15
C PHE A 189 2.20 -19.47 -13.98
N GLU A 190 2.03 -19.46 -15.30
CA GLU A 190 2.78 -18.62 -16.23
C GLU A 190 1.84 -17.70 -16.98
N GLU A 191 2.35 -16.52 -17.35
CA GLU A 191 1.68 -15.60 -18.24
C GLU A 191 1.67 -16.18 -19.66
N ASP A 192 0.49 -16.26 -20.27
CA ASP A 192 0.37 -16.74 -21.64
C ASP A 192 0.98 -15.71 -22.60
N THR A 193 2.18 -16.01 -23.07
CA THR A 193 2.93 -15.20 -24.05
C THR A 193 2.60 -15.58 -25.50
N SER A 194 1.56 -16.39 -25.72
CA SER A 194 1.15 -16.77 -27.08
C SER A 194 0.69 -15.54 -27.87
N LEU A 195 1.33 -15.35 -29.03
CA LEU A 195 1.03 -14.23 -29.91
C LEU A 195 -0.17 -14.59 -30.82
N PRO A 196 -1.12 -13.66 -31.03
CA PRO A 196 -2.17 -13.83 -32.02
C PRO A 196 -1.60 -14.13 -33.41
N GLU A 197 -2.40 -14.75 -34.27
CA GLU A 197 -1.95 -15.26 -35.58
C GLU A 197 -1.23 -14.23 -36.46
N GLY A 198 -1.59 -12.95 -36.37
CA GLY A 198 -0.95 -11.85 -37.12
C GLY A 198 0.34 -11.28 -36.52
N LEU A 199 0.81 -11.79 -35.37
CA LEU A 199 1.97 -11.29 -34.63
C LEU A 199 3.02 -12.39 -34.37
N ARG A 200 2.86 -13.58 -34.96
CA ARG A 200 3.73 -14.74 -34.74
C ARG A 200 5.22 -14.50 -35.05
N ASP A 201 5.52 -13.53 -35.92
CA ASP A 201 6.88 -13.19 -36.33
C ASP A 201 7.58 -12.18 -35.41
N TRP A 202 6.90 -11.66 -34.37
CA TRP A 202 7.43 -10.63 -33.48
C TRP A 202 8.61 -11.11 -32.60
N ASN A 203 8.65 -12.42 -32.29
CA ASN A 203 9.70 -13.04 -31.49
C ASN A 203 10.78 -13.75 -32.33
N GLN A 204 10.78 -13.57 -33.66
CA GLN A 204 11.86 -14.08 -34.51
C GLN A 204 12.99 -13.06 -34.54
N GLU A 205 14.23 -13.48 -34.25
CA GLU A 205 15.40 -12.67 -34.54
C GLU A 205 15.41 -12.37 -36.05
N ARG A 206 15.52 -11.09 -36.44
CA ARG A 206 15.83 -10.71 -37.82
C ARG A 206 17.25 -11.18 -38.16
N GLY A 207 17.41 -12.46 -38.44
CA GLY A 207 18.63 -13.08 -38.93
C GLY A 207 18.79 -12.83 -40.42
N GLY A 208 19.67 -11.87 -40.75
CA GLY A 208 20.45 -11.74 -41.99
C GLY A 208 19.78 -12.08 -43.33
N GLU A 209 19.35 -11.06 -44.08
CA GLU A 209 19.34 -11.17 -45.54
C GLU A 209 20.77 -10.93 -46.04
N ALA A 210 21.34 -12.01 -46.57
CA ALA A 210 22.65 -12.09 -47.19
C ALA A 210 22.77 -11.12 -48.38
N GLU A 211 23.93 -10.45 -48.45
CA GLU A 211 24.57 -10.16 -49.73
C GLU A 211 24.69 -11.46 -50.52
N GLU A 212 24.14 -11.51 -51.74
CA GLU A 212 24.77 -12.31 -52.79
C GLU A 212 24.61 -11.65 -54.16
N THR A 213 25.77 -11.47 -54.77
CA THR A 213 26.09 -10.68 -55.94
C THR A 213 25.94 -11.45 -57.25
N GLY A 214 25.50 -10.74 -58.30
CA GLY A 214 26.16 -10.76 -59.62
C GLY A 214 25.35 -11.30 -60.81
N PRO A 215 25.82 -11.13 -62.08
CA PRO A 215 26.92 -10.28 -62.54
C PRO A 215 26.51 -9.20 -63.57
N THR A 216 27.37 -8.20 -63.71
CA THR A 216 27.36 -7.15 -64.74
C THR A 216 27.62 -7.72 -66.14
N GLN A 217 26.85 -7.31 -67.15
CA GLN A 217 27.34 -7.21 -68.52
C GLN A 217 26.79 -5.98 -69.24
N ASP A 218 27.74 -5.17 -69.67
CA ASP A 218 27.63 -3.92 -70.40
C ASP A 218 27.07 -4.08 -71.84
N ARG A 219 26.57 -2.95 -72.33
CA ARG A 219 26.52 -2.48 -73.73
C ARG A 219 25.36 -2.90 -74.67
N GLN A 220 24.69 -1.81 -75.09
CA GLN A 220 24.46 -1.36 -76.47
C GLN A 220 23.09 -1.62 -77.15
N GLN A 221 22.38 -0.49 -77.27
CA GLN A 221 21.88 0.15 -78.50
C GLN A 221 20.57 -0.30 -79.19
N ALA A 222 19.93 0.77 -79.70
CA ALA A 222 18.88 0.89 -80.72
C ALA A 222 17.46 0.63 -80.23
N MET A 223 16.48 1.53 -80.39
CA MET A 223 16.28 2.51 -81.47
C MET A 223 15.47 3.71 -80.96
#